data_AF-A0A6A6END6-F1
#
_entry.id   AF-A0A6A6END6-F1
#
_cell.length_a   1.000
_cell.length_b   1.000
_cell.length_c   1.000
_cell.angle_alpha   90.00
_cell.angle_beta   90.00
_cell.angle_gamma   90.00
#
_symmetry.space_group_name_H-M   'P 1'
#
loop_
_entity.id
_entity.type
_entity.pdbx_description
1 polymer ?
#
loop_
_entity_poly.entity_id
_entity_poly.type
_entity_poly.pdbx_seq_one_letter_code
_entity_poly.pdbx_strand_id
1 'polypeptide(L)'
;LANRLCWFFNLTGPSANIDLACSSSMIALDMSCQGLRNKGSNMALVGGPNSLISPGMFMSLTNMNFLSPNSLCYRFDSRAIGCTRGEGYGVLVLKRIEDAIRDGDTIRAVIRYTGA
;
A
#
# COMPACT_ATOMS: atom_id res chain seq x y z
N LEU A 1 -11.52 6.29 1.41
CA LEU A 1 -11.35 5.18 2.37
C LEU A 1 -10.84 5.66 3.72
N ALA A 2 -9.70 6.36 3.76
CA ALA A 2 -9.00 6.74 4.99
C ALA A 2 -9.89 7.40 6.06
N ASN A 3 -10.68 8.43 5.71
CA ASN A 3 -11.55 9.13 6.67
C ASN A 3 -12.58 8.22 7.36
N ARG A 4 -13.06 7.17 6.68
CA ARG A 4 -14.01 6.22 7.28
C ARG A 4 -13.34 5.36 8.35
N LEU A 5 -12.07 4.98 8.15
CA LEU A 5 -11.28 4.28 9.15
C LEU A 5 -11.01 5.20 10.35
N CYS A 6 -10.63 6.46 10.11
CA CYS A 6 -10.43 7.43 11.18
C CYS A 6 -11.70 7.64 12.01
N TRP A 7 -12.85 7.83 11.36
CA TRP A 7 -14.13 7.95 12.06
C TRP A 7 -14.47 6.69 12.86
N PHE A 8 -14.35 5.50 12.25
CA PHE A 8 -14.72 4.24 12.89
C PHE A 8 -13.85 3.89 14.10
N PHE A 9 -12.53 4.13 14.01
CA PHE A 9 -11.57 3.87 15.09
C PHE A 9 -11.32 5.09 15.99
N ASN A 10 -12.05 6.19 15.80
CA ASN A 10 -11.88 7.46 16.51
C ASN A 10 -10.43 7.98 16.48
N LEU A 11 -9.77 7.90 15.31
CA LEU A 11 -8.40 8.37 15.10
C LEU A 11 -8.42 9.83 14.63
N THR A 12 -7.55 10.65 15.22
CA THR A 12 -7.49 12.10 14.98
C THR A 12 -6.23 12.57 14.25
N GLY A 13 -5.35 11.62 13.86
CA GLY A 13 -4.15 11.93 13.09
C GLY A 13 -4.43 12.27 11.61
N PRO A 14 -3.37 12.59 10.83
CA PRO A 14 -3.50 12.85 9.40
C PRO A 14 -4.20 11.70 8.65
N SER A 15 -5.08 12.05 7.71
CA SER A 15 -5.86 11.09 6.92
C SER A 15 -5.87 11.48 5.45
N ALA A 16 -5.39 10.59 4.58
CA ALA A 16 -5.31 10.82 3.15
C ALA A 16 -5.50 9.52 2.37
N ASN A 17 -6.03 9.63 1.14
CA ASN A 17 -5.97 8.55 0.15
C ASN A 17 -4.91 8.96 -0.88
N ILE A 18 -4.02 8.03 -1.22
CA ILE A 18 -2.95 8.25 -2.20
C ILE A 18 -3.28 7.42 -3.43
N ASP A 19 -3.28 8.06 -4.60
CA ASP A 19 -3.44 7.39 -5.89
C ASP A 19 -2.27 7.77 -6.80
N LEU A 20 -1.33 6.83 -6.89
CA LEU A 20 -0.17 6.84 -7.78
C LEU A 20 -0.10 5.49 -8.49
N ALA A 21 -1.26 4.94 -8.88
CA ALA A 21 -1.40 3.64 -9.52
C ALA A 21 -0.68 2.51 -8.75
N CYS A 22 0.24 1.79 -9.40
CA CYS A 22 0.89 0.58 -8.86
C CYS A 22 1.77 0.82 -7.63
N SER A 23 2.23 2.05 -7.39
CA SER A 23 3.10 2.39 -6.26
C SER A 23 2.37 3.07 -5.10
N SER A 24 1.05 3.25 -5.20
CA SER A 24 0.24 3.97 -4.20
C SER A 24 0.50 3.54 -2.76
N SER A 25 0.55 2.23 -2.50
CA SER A 25 0.78 1.67 -1.16
C SER A 25 2.19 1.95 -0.64
N MET A 26 3.20 1.96 -1.52
CA MET A 26 4.57 2.28 -1.12
C MET A 26 4.75 3.77 -0.82
N ILE A 27 4.09 4.64 -1.56
CA ILE A 27 4.13 6.07 -1.29
C ILE A 27 3.36 6.40 0.00
N ALA A 28 2.22 5.76 0.23
CA ALA A 28 1.50 5.88 1.50
C ALA A 28 2.36 5.42 2.70
N LEU A 29 3.16 4.36 2.51
CA LEU A 29 4.13 3.91 3.51
C LEU A 29 5.18 4.98 3.79
N ASP A 30 5.80 5.52 2.74
CA ASP A 30 6.82 6.55 2.85
C ASP A 30 6.31 7.81 3.58
N MET A 31 5.16 8.35 3.15
CA MET A 31 4.54 9.51 3.79
C MET A 31 4.22 9.25 5.27
N SER A 32 3.79 8.04 5.62
CA SER A 32 3.51 7.68 7.01
C SER A 32 4.79 7.55 7.84
N CYS A 33 5.85 6.98 7.27
CA CYS A 33 7.17 6.97 7.91
C CYS A 33 7.70 8.38 8.14
N GLN A 34 7.54 9.30 7.17
CA GLN A 34 7.89 10.71 7.35
C GLN A 34 7.06 11.37 8.45
N GLY A 35 5.74 11.16 8.48
CA GLY A 35 4.85 11.68 9.52
C GLY A 35 5.25 11.22 10.93
N LEU A 36 5.60 9.94 11.09
CA LEU A 36 6.08 9.39 12.36
C LEU A 36 7.42 9.98 12.78
N ARG A 37 8.38 10.12 11.85
CA ARG A 37 9.70 10.72 12.10
C ARG A 37 9.58 12.20 12.51
N ASN A 38 8.69 12.93 11.86
CA ASN A 38 8.43 14.35 12.14
C ASN A 38 7.49 14.57 13.33
N LYS A 39 7.11 13.50 14.05
CA LYS A 39 6.18 13.54 15.19
C LYS A 39 4.80 14.17 14.86
N GLY A 40 4.39 14.12 13.60
CA GLY A 40 3.03 14.47 13.17
C GLY A 40 1.99 13.43 13.57
N SER A 41 2.44 12.23 13.91
CA SER A 41 1.66 11.19 14.59
C SER A 41 2.57 10.27 15.43
N ASN A 42 1.98 9.54 16.37
CA ASN A 42 2.68 8.53 17.20
C ASN A 42 2.50 7.11 16.67
N MET A 43 1.47 6.91 15.85
CA MET A 43 1.14 5.66 15.16
C MET A 43 0.54 6.01 13.80
N ALA A 44 0.71 5.13 12.82
CA ALA A 44 0.08 5.28 11.51
C ALA A 44 -0.52 3.94 11.03
N LEU A 45 -1.65 4.03 10.34
CA LEU A 45 -2.25 2.91 9.60
C LEU A 45 -2.02 3.13 8.11
N VAL A 46 -1.36 2.18 7.46
CA VAL A 46 -1.07 2.24 6.02
C VAL A 46 -1.78 1.11 5.32
N GLY A 47 -2.75 1.43 4.47
CA GLY A 47 -3.54 0.45 3.73
C GLY A 47 -3.28 0.51 2.23
N GLY A 48 -3.35 -0.64 1.56
CA GLY A 48 -3.28 -0.77 0.11
C GLY A 48 -4.35 -1.75 -0.41
N PRO A 49 -5.57 -1.26 -0.70
CA PRO A 49 -6.62 -2.06 -1.33
C PRO A 49 -6.53 -2.00 -2.87
N ASN A 50 -6.76 -3.13 -3.54
CA ASN A 50 -7.01 -3.19 -4.98
C ASN A 50 -8.11 -4.22 -5.26
N SER A 51 -9.16 -3.78 -5.97
CA SER A 51 -10.29 -4.63 -6.37
C SER A 51 -10.62 -4.47 -7.85
N LEU A 52 -11.05 -5.55 -8.48
CA LEU A 52 -11.35 -5.70 -9.90
C LEU A 52 -12.87 -5.82 -10.08
N ILE A 53 -13.57 -4.72 -9.80
CA ILE A 53 -15.04 -4.70 -9.69
C ILE A 53 -15.74 -4.61 -11.06
N SER A 54 -15.03 -4.17 -12.10
CA SER A 54 -15.60 -4.02 -13.44
C SER A 54 -14.62 -4.46 -14.54
N PRO A 55 -15.15 -4.92 -15.69
CA PRO A 55 -14.31 -5.34 -16.82
C PRO A 55 -13.64 -4.18 -17.55
N GLY A 56 -14.09 -2.93 -17.33
CA GLY A 56 -13.61 -1.77 -18.09
C GLY A 56 -12.09 -1.59 -18.01
N MET A 57 -11.50 -1.75 -16.81
CA MET A 57 -10.06 -1.65 -16.65
C MET A 57 -9.31 -2.81 -17.34
N PHE A 58 -9.88 -4.02 -17.33
CA PHE A 58 -9.32 -5.15 -18.10
C PHE A 58 -9.32 -4.85 -19.59
N MET A 59 -10.44 -4.37 -20.13
CA MET A 59 -10.55 -4.03 -21.56
C MET A 59 -9.52 -2.97 -21.97
N SER A 60 -9.39 -1.89 -21.19
CA SER A 60 -8.40 -0.84 -21.46
C SER A 60 -6.96 -1.38 -21.44
N LEU A 61 -6.61 -2.20 -20.44
CA LEU A 61 -5.26 -2.77 -20.32
C LEU A 61 -4.96 -3.81 -21.41
N THR A 62 -5.95 -4.60 -21.83
CA THR A 62 -5.83 -5.50 -22.99
C THR A 62 -5.59 -4.72 -24.28
N ASN A 63 -6.31 -3.63 -24.50
CA ASN A 63 -6.15 -2.78 -25.69
C ASN A 63 -4.78 -2.07 -25.75
N MET A 64 -4.13 -1.90 -24.59
CA MET A 64 -2.76 -1.38 -24.49
C MET A 64 -1.69 -2.49 -24.50
N ASN A 65 -2.07 -3.75 -24.77
CA ASN A 65 -1.18 -4.92 -24.73
C ASN A 65 -0.43 -5.09 -23.39
N PHE A 66 -1.02 -4.63 -22.28
CA PHE A 66 -0.41 -4.69 -20.96
C PHE A 66 -0.60 -6.06 -20.29
N LEU A 67 -1.70 -6.75 -20.63
CA LEU A 67 -2.07 -8.02 -20.04
C LEU A 67 -1.49 -9.21 -20.82
N SER A 68 -0.96 -10.18 -20.06
CA SER A 68 -0.50 -11.45 -20.60
C SER A 68 -1.70 -12.28 -21.11
N PRO A 69 -1.67 -12.83 -22.34
CA PRO A 69 -2.73 -13.68 -22.86
C PRO A 69 -2.84 -15.01 -22.10
N ASN A 70 -1.77 -15.40 -21.39
CA ASN A 70 -1.72 -16.61 -20.58
C ASN A 70 -2.19 -16.36 -19.14
N SER A 71 -2.66 -15.16 -18.80
CA SER A 71 -3.10 -14.76 -17.45
C SER A 71 -2.06 -14.95 -16.35
N LEU A 72 -0.78 -15.05 -16.72
CA LEU A 72 0.35 -15.30 -15.82
C LEU A 72 1.39 -14.19 -15.93
N CYS A 73 1.97 -13.84 -14.79
CA CYS A 73 3.15 -12.96 -14.67
C CYS A 73 4.42 -13.81 -14.66
N TYR A 74 5.11 -13.90 -15.80
CA TYR A 74 6.41 -14.58 -15.91
C TYR A 74 7.55 -13.63 -15.49
N ARG A 75 7.70 -13.40 -14.18
CA ARG A 75 8.66 -12.41 -13.64
C ARG A 75 10.11 -12.82 -13.95
N PHE A 76 10.84 -11.97 -14.67
CA PHE A 76 12.25 -12.16 -15.06
C PHE A 76 12.52 -13.44 -15.90
N ASP A 77 11.50 -13.96 -16.59
CA ASP A 77 11.60 -15.15 -17.43
C ASP A 77 11.48 -14.78 -18.91
N SER A 78 12.14 -15.55 -19.79
CA SER A 78 12.08 -15.39 -21.26
C SER A 78 10.66 -15.39 -21.86
N ARG A 79 9.68 -15.98 -21.17
CA ARG A 79 8.27 -16.06 -21.57
C ARG A 79 7.48 -14.79 -21.23
N ALA A 80 8.10 -13.78 -20.63
CA ALA A 80 7.43 -12.55 -20.20
C ALA A 80 6.85 -11.77 -21.39
N ILE A 81 5.53 -11.75 -21.49
CA ILE A 81 4.76 -11.08 -22.56
C ILE A 81 3.60 -10.21 -22.00
N GLY A 82 3.75 -9.72 -20.76
CA GLY A 82 2.74 -8.92 -20.06
C GLY A 82 2.58 -9.33 -18.60
N CYS A 83 1.64 -8.68 -17.90
CA CYS A 83 1.29 -9.02 -16.51
C CYS A 83 -0.17 -9.46 -16.40
N THR A 84 -0.55 -10.02 -15.24
CA THR A 84 -1.94 -10.28 -14.89
C THR A 84 -2.36 -9.34 -13.77
N ARG A 85 -3.68 -9.21 -13.58
CA ARG A 85 -4.26 -8.43 -12.50
C ARG A 85 -4.54 -9.34 -11.31
N GLY A 86 -4.43 -8.79 -10.11
CA GLY A 86 -4.78 -9.47 -8.88
C GLY A 86 -5.52 -8.52 -7.95
N GLU A 87 -6.36 -9.07 -7.10
CA GLU A 87 -7.00 -8.35 -6.00
C GLU A 87 -6.26 -8.58 -4.70
N GLY A 88 -6.37 -7.64 -3.78
CA GLY A 88 -5.75 -7.77 -2.49
C GLY A 88 -5.95 -6.55 -1.61
N TYR A 89 -5.97 -6.80 -0.31
CA TYR A 89 -6.12 -5.79 0.72
C TYR A 89 -5.08 -6.06 1.80
N GLY A 90 -4.20 -5.10 2.05
CA GLY A 90 -3.19 -5.18 3.10
C GLY A 90 -3.18 -3.92 3.94
N VAL A 91 -2.93 -4.06 5.24
CA VAL A 91 -2.78 -2.95 6.18
C VAL A 91 -1.58 -3.20 7.09
N LEU A 92 -0.80 -2.15 7.33
CA LEU A 92 0.30 -2.12 8.27
C LEU A 92 0.01 -1.12 9.39
N VAL A 93 0.36 -1.49 10.62
CA VAL A 93 0.40 -0.59 11.78
C VAL A 93 1.85 -0.21 12.01
N LEU A 94 2.14 1.09 12.02
CA LEU A 94 3.49 1.61 12.15
C LEU A 94 3.62 2.46 13.41
N LYS A 95 4.77 2.33 14.08
CA LYS A 95 5.20 3.18 15.19
C LYS A 95 6.70 3.45 15.04
N ARG A 96 7.21 4.46 15.76
CA ARG A 96 8.66 4.60 15.96
C ARG A 96 9.15 3.41 16.80
N ILE A 97 10.35 2.92 16.51
CA ILE A 97 10.90 1.72 17.16
C ILE A 97 11.01 1.88 18.69
N GLU A 98 11.39 3.07 19.15
CA GLU A 98 11.45 3.42 20.57
C GLU A 98 10.08 3.29 21.27
N ASP A 99 9.01 3.75 20.62
CA ASP A 99 7.65 3.67 21.15
C ASP A 99 7.15 2.21 21.14
N ALA A 100 7.47 1.45 20.09
CA ALA A 100 7.10 0.05 20.01
C ALA A 100 7.78 -0.79 21.12
N ILE A 101 9.06 -0.53 21.40
CA ILE A 101 9.80 -1.19 22.49
C ILE A 101 9.23 -0.78 23.84
N ARG A 102 9.02 0.52 24.07
CA ARG A 102 8.46 1.03 25.34
C ARG A 102 7.09 0.42 25.65
N ASP A 103 6.26 0.30 24.63
CA ASP A 103 4.87 -0.16 24.79
C ASP A 103 4.76 -1.70 24.74
N GLY A 104 5.88 -2.43 24.54
CA GLY A 104 5.91 -3.89 24.55
C GLY A 104 5.31 -4.55 23.31
N ASP A 105 5.30 -3.84 22.17
CA ASP A 105 4.67 -4.33 20.94
C ASP A 105 5.44 -5.50 20.30
N THR A 106 4.71 -6.39 19.63
CA THR A 106 5.33 -7.40 18.75
C THR A 106 5.81 -6.76 17.45
N ILE A 107 7.11 -6.53 17.34
CA ILE A 107 7.73 -5.95 16.15
C ILE A 107 7.90 -7.02 15.07
N ARG A 108 7.17 -6.88 13.95
CA ARG A 108 7.25 -7.82 12.81
C ARG A 108 8.43 -7.56 11.88
N ALA A 109 8.80 -6.29 11.71
CA ALA A 109 9.91 -5.86 10.87
C ALA A 109 10.31 -4.42 11.26
N VAL A 110 11.51 -4.00 10.85
CA VAL A 110 11.99 -2.62 11.00
C VAL A 110 12.18 -2.00 9.62
N ILE A 111 11.48 -0.89 9.36
CA ILE A 111 11.65 -0.11 8.13
C ILE A 111 12.85 0.83 8.33
N ARG A 112 13.98 0.49 7.72
CA ARG A 112 15.23 1.26 7.85
C ARG A 112 15.20 2.55 7.04
N TYR A 113 14.62 2.49 5.85
CA TYR A 113 14.52 3.60 4.93
C TYR A 113 13.31 3.42 4.01
N THR A 114 12.75 4.54 3.59
CA THR A 114 11.73 4.65 2.55
C THR A 114 12.17 5.77 1.63
N GLY A 115 11.98 5.59 0.33
CA GLY A 115 12.32 6.59 -0.68
C GLY A 115 11.28 6.53 -1.79
N ALA A 116 10.63 7.67 -2.00
CA ALA A 116 9.81 7.96 -3.16
C ALA A 116 10.62 8.84 -4.12
#